data_AF-A0A6J7T6R7-F1
#
_entry.id   AF-A0A6J7T6R7-F1
#
_cell.length_a   1.000
_cell.length_b   1.000
_cell.length_c   1.000
_cell.angle_alpha   90.00
_cell.angle_beta   90.00
_cell.angle_gamma   90.00
#
_symmetry.space_group_name_H-M   'P 1'
#
loop_
_entity.id
_entity.type
_entity.pdbx_description
1 polymer ?
#
loop_
_entity_poly.entity_id
_entity_poly.type
_entity_poly.pdbx_seq_one_letter_code
_entity_poly.pdbx_strand_id
1 'polypeptide(L)'
;MGFLVGFATTAAVVIGLAVNAPIIRIDELNFQAGRARLPLQFVGQVKVLDAEQSKRARSTDAHAGAHFQLRGGIGESLIIEVTDPQDPHPYWQVSSRKAEQLLAALESAKLAAKA
;
A
#
# COMPACT_ATOMS: atom_id res chain seq x y z
N MET A 1 -36.78 17.82 7.33
CA MET A 1 -35.72 18.28 6.40
C MET A 1 -34.30 18.03 6.92
N GLY A 2 -33.96 18.43 8.15
CA GLY A 2 -32.59 18.26 8.70
C GLY A 2 -32.05 16.81 8.74
N PHE A 3 -32.88 15.83 9.11
CA PHE A 3 -32.48 14.41 9.12
C PHE A 3 -32.18 13.83 7.73
N LEU A 4 -32.90 14.28 6.71
CA LEU A 4 -32.73 13.83 5.33
C LEU A 4 -31.41 14.36 4.75
N VAL A 5 -31.11 15.64 5.00
CA VAL A 5 -29.83 16.26 4.63
C VAL A 5 -28.67 15.61 5.39
N GLY A 6 -28.84 15.35 6.70
CA GLY A 6 -27.84 14.67 7.52
C GLY A 6 -27.52 13.26 7.00
N PHE A 7 -28.56 12.45 6.75
CA PHE A 7 -28.39 11.09 6.23
C PHE A 7 -27.73 11.07 4.84
N ALA A 8 -28.18 11.93 3.93
CA ALA A 8 -27.60 12.03 2.59
C ALA A 8 -26.12 12.44 2.64
N THR A 9 -25.77 13.38 3.52
CA THR A 9 -24.37 13.84 3.68
C THR A 9 -23.49 12.72 4.25
N THR A 10 -23.94 12.03 5.31
CA THR A 10 -23.19 10.91 5.88
C THR A 10 -23.03 9.77 4.87
N ALA A 11 -24.09 9.41 4.14
CA ALA A 11 -24.03 8.40 3.09
C ALA A 11 -23.05 8.78 1.98
N ALA A 12 -23.07 10.03 1.52
CA ALA A 12 -22.13 10.52 0.50
C ALA A 12 -20.66 10.44 0.98
N VAL A 13 -20.38 10.79 2.24
CA VAL A 13 -19.03 10.67 2.82
C VAL A 13 -18.61 9.20 2.92
N VAL A 14 -19.47 8.31 3.41
CA VAL A 14 -19.17 6.87 3.52
C VAL A 14 -18.93 6.25 2.14
N ILE A 15 -19.77 6.57 1.15
CA ILE A 15 -19.60 6.13 -0.24
C ILE A 15 -18.29 6.67 -0.80
N GLY A 16 -18.00 7.97 -0.61
CA GLY A 16 -16.77 8.60 -1.05
C GLY A 16 -15.51 7.95 -0.48
N LEU A 17 -15.54 7.56 0.80
CA LEU A 17 -14.46 6.83 1.47
C LEU A 17 -14.31 5.39 0.98
N ALA A 18 -15.41 4.75 0.58
CA ALA A 18 -15.40 3.38 0.06
C ALA A 18 -14.87 3.33 -1.39
N VAL A 19 -15.34 4.21 -2.28
CA VAL A 19 -14.97 4.18 -3.71
C VAL A 19 -13.53 4.64 -3.96
N ASN A 20 -12.98 5.48 -3.08
CA ASN A 20 -11.59 5.95 -3.19
C ASN A 20 -10.58 5.08 -2.42
N ALA A 21 -11.00 3.91 -1.92
CA ALA A 21 -10.07 3.01 -1.25
C ALA A 21 -8.97 2.57 -2.25
N PRO A 22 -7.68 2.84 -1.96
CA PRO A 22 -6.59 2.42 -2.84
C PRO A 22 -6.60 0.89 -2.97
N ILE A 23 -6.74 0.40 -4.20
CA ILE A 23 -6.73 -1.03 -4.48
C ILE A 23 -5.27 -1.46 -4.64
N ILE A 24 -4.88 -2.50 -3.90
CA ILE A 24 -3.61 -3.20 -4.11
C ILE A 24 -3.90 -4.33 -5.09
N ARG A 25 -3.16 -4.39 -6.20
CA ARG A 25 -3.25 -5.47 -7.20
C ARG A 25 -1.87 -6.03 -7.47
N ILE A 26 -1.83 -7.32 -7.76
CA ILE A 26 -0.62 -8.00 -8.20
C ILE A 26 -1.01 -8.68 -9.51
N ASP A 27 -0.46 -8.17 -10.61
CA ASP A 27 -0.60 -8.73 -11.94
C ASP A 27 0.63 -9.61 -12.24
N GLU A 28 0.67 -10.26 -13.40
CA GLU A 28 1.79 -11.13 -13.81
C GLU A 28 3.15 -10.42 -13.83
N LEU A 29 3.17 -9.11 -14.07
CA LEU A 29 4.38 -8.33 -14.26
C LEU A 29 4.56 -7.20 -13.23
N ASN A 30 3.51 -6.80 -12.52
CA ASN A 30 3.52 -5.57 -11.72
C ASN A 30 2.82 -5.73 -10.38
N PHE A 31 3.41 -5.14 -9.36
CA PHE A 31 2.77 -4.79 -8.10
C PHE A 31 2.17 -3.38 -8.21
N GLN A 32 0.86 -3.24 -8.03
CA GLN A 32 0.17 -1.96 -8.06
C GLN A 32 -0.34 -1.59 -6.68
N ALA A 33 0.00 -0.38 -6.23
CA ALA A 33 -0.51 0.23 -5.01
C ALA A 33 -1.23 1.54 -5.39
N GLY A 34 -2.57 1.52 -5.39
CA GLY A 34 -3.36 2.65 -5.86
C GLY A 34 -3.09 2.95 -7.35
N ARG A 35 -2.51 4.12 -7.65
CA ARG A 35 -2.15 4.51 -9.03
C ARG A 35 -0.70 4.15 -9.39
N ALA A 36 0.16 3.91 -8.40
CA ALA A 36 1.56 3.60 -8.63
C ALA A 36 1.71 2.13 -9.03
N ARG A 37 2.60 1.85 -9.99
CA ARG A 37 2.93 0.50 -10.46
C ARG A 37 4.42 0.27 -10.35
N LEU A 38 4.81 -0.85 -9.74
CA LEU A 38 6.18 -1.30 -9.56
C LEU A 38 6.34 -2.64 -10.28
N PRO A 39 7.15 -2.72 -11.35
CA PRO A 39 7.44 -4.00 -12.00
C PRO A 39 8.02 -5.01 -11.01
N LEU A 40 7.55 -6.25 -11.04
CA LEU A 40 7.94 -7.30 -10.08
C LEU A 40 9.45 -7.60 -10.12
N GLN A 41 10.09 -7.39 -11.28
CA GLN A 41 11.54 -7.50 -11.44
C GLN A 41 12.34 -6.52 -10.58
N PHE A 42 11.74 -5.39 -10.20
CA PHE A 42 12.36 -4.35 -9.38
C PHE A 42 11.90 -4.38 -7.92
N VAL A 43 11.14 -5.42 -7.54
CA VAL A 43 10.76 -5.63 -6.14
C VAL A 43 11.91 -6.33 -5.43
N GLY A 44 12.58 -5.60 -4.53
CA GLY A 44 13.65 -6.09 -3.67
C GLY A 44 13.14 -6.86 -2.46
N GLN A 45 13.77 -6.65 -1.31
CA GLN A 45 13.33 -7.21 -0.04
C GLN A 45 11.98 -6.64 0.39
N VAL A 46 11.15 -7.49 0.99
CA VAL A 46 9.84 -7.10 1.51
C VAL A 46 9.77 -7.45 2.98
N LYS A 47 9.34 -6.48 3.81
CA LYS A 47 9.23 -6.66 5.25
C LYS A 47 7.86 -6.23 5.75
N VAL A 48 7.20 -7.09 6.52
CA VAL A 48 5.98 -6.75 7.26
C VAL A 48 6.35 -5.96 8.51
N LEU A 49 5.60 -4.90 8.75
CA LEU A 49 5.71 -4.04 9.93
C LEU A 49 4.43 -4.14 10.77
N ASP A 50 4.61 -4.27 12.09
CA ASP A 50 3.53 -4.12 13.06
C ASP A 50 3.05 -2.65 13.17
N ALA A 51 1.99 -2.40 13.93
CA ALA A 51 1.40 -1.07 14.04
C ALA A 51 2.36 0.03 14.55
N GLU A 52 3.25 -0.30 15.50
CA GLU A 52 4.21 0.65 16.07
C GLU A 52 5.38 0.89 15.11
N GLN A 53 5.88 -0.18 14.48
CA GLN A 53 6.90 -0.09 13.43
C GLN A 53 6.40 0.71 12.23
N SER A 54 5.19 0.42 11.75
CA SER A 54 4.54 1.15 10.66
C SER A 54 4.35 2.63 10.98
N LYS A 55 4.11 2.96 12.26
CA LYS A 55 4.02 4.35 12.74
C LYS A 55 5.37 5.05 12.71
N ARG A 56 6.42 4.43 13.23
CA ARG A 56 7.77 5.02 13.19
C ARG A 56 8.28 5.18 11.75
N ALA A 57 8.06 4.18 10.90
CA ALA A 57 8.47 4.19 9.50
C ALA A 57 7.85 5.32 8.67
N ARG A 58 6.64 5.78 9.02
CA ARG A 58 6.01 6.96 8.38
C ARG A 58 6.24 8.28 9.11
N SER A 59 6.91 8.25 10.27
CA SER A 59 7.18 9.45 11.08
C SER A 59 8.68 9.67 11.29
N THR A 60 9.25 9.03 12.31
CA THR A 60 10.60 9.30 12.81
C THR A 60 11.66 8.71 11.90
N ASP A 61 11.37 7.54 11.31
CA ASP A 61 12.28 6.80 10.44
C ASP A 61 11.93 7.03 8.96
N ALA A 62 11.07 8.01 8.67
CA ALA A 62 10.58 8.26 7.32
C ALA A 62 11.68 8.77 6.40
N HIS A 63 11.81 8.14 5.24
CA HIS A 63 12.73 8.59 4.21
C HIS A 63 12.01 9.56 3.25
N ALA A 64 12.61 10.70 2.95
CA ALA A 64 11.98 11.74 2.12
C ALA A 64 11.63 11.25 0.70
N GLY A 65 12.42 10.34 0.15
CA GLY A 65 12.17 9.73 -1.17
C GLY A 65 11.20 8.55 -1.17
N ALA A 66 10.72 8.07 -0.02
CA ALA A 66 9.88 6.88 -0.01
C ALA A 66 8.49 7.12 -0.61
N HIS A 67 7.96 6.11 -1.30
CA HIS A 67 6.58 6.13 -1.77
C HIS A 67 5.65 5.64 -0.65
N PHE A 68 4.64 6.43 -0.29
CA PHE A 68 3.71 6.08 0.78
C PHE A 68 2.31 5.83 0.23
N GLN A 69 1.86 4.57 0.25
CA GLN A 69 0.48 4.20 0.01
C GLN A 69 -0.16 3.75 1.33
N LEU A 70 -0.46 4.73 2.18
CA LEU A 70 -0.97 4.49 3.52
C LEU A 70 -2.47 4.76 3.61
N ARG A 71 -3.15 4.07 4.53
CA ARG A 71 -4.57 4.27 4.80
C ARG A 71 -4.81 4.46 6.30
N GLY A 72 -5.52 5.52 6.66
CA GLY A 72 -5.96 5.77 8.03
C GLY A 72 -6.79 4.61 8.58
N GLY A 73 -6.53 4.22 9.84
CA GLY A 73 -7.21 3.11 10.49
C GLY A 73 -6.68 1.72 10.13
N ILE A 74 -5.54 1.63 9.44
CA ILE A 74 -4.79 0.38 9.26
C ILE A 74 -3.44 0.55 9.96
N GLY A 75 -3.19 -0.30 10.97
CA GLY A 75 -1.96 -0.26 11.75
C GLY A 75 -0.77 -0.84 10.99
N GLU A 76 -0.95 -2.03 10.41
CA GLU A 76 0.12 -2.79 9.74
C GLU A 76 0.42 -2.28 8.33
N SER A 77 1.68 -2.44 7.91
CA SER A 77 2.13 -2.13 6.56
C SER A 77 3.28 -3.01 6.12
N LEU A 78 3.60 -2.99 4.82
CA LEU A 78 4.80 -3.59 4.27
C LEU A 78 5.76 -2.48 3.84
N ILE A 79 7.05 -2.72 4.02
CA ILE A 79 8.11 -2.01 3.32
C ILE A 79 8.56 -2.89 2.16
N ILE A 80 8.53 -2.34 0.96
CA ILE A 80 8.91 -2.99 -0.29
C ILE A 80 10.09 -2.21 -0.85
N GLU A 81 11.28 -2.80 -0.83
CA GLU A 81 12.47 -2.21 -1.46
C GLU A 81 12.27 -2.11 -2.98
N VAL A 82 12.69 -0.99 -3.55
CA VAL A 82 12.68 -0.76 -4.99
C VAL A 82 14.12 -0.83 -5.48
N THR A 83 14.40 -1.76 -6.39
CA THR A 83 15.73 -1.97 -6.94
C THR A 83 15.91 -1.37 -8.34
N ASP A 84 14.91 -0.63 -8.83
CA ASP A 84 14.99 0.07 -10.11
C ASP A 84 15.90 1.31 -9.96
N PRO A 85 17.04 1.38 -10.67
CA PRO A 85 17.92 2.55 -10.61
C PRO A 85 17.28 3.82 -11.20
N GLN A 86 16.20 3.70 -11.97
CA GLN A 86 15.48 4.84 -12.54
C GLN A 86 14.32 5.32 -11.66
N ASP A 87 13.92 4.55 -10.65
CA ASP A 87 12.86 4.96 -9.72
C ASP A 87 13.45 5.89 -8.65
N PRO A 88 12.90 7.11 -8.46
CA PRO A 88 13.35 8.00 -7.39
C PRO A 88 13.02 7.47 -5.98
N HIS A 89 12.14 6.47 -5.84
CA HIS A 89 11.73 5.94 -4.54
C HIS A 89 12.57 4.73 -4.16
N PRO A 90 13.34 4.77 -3.04
CA PRO A 90 14.14 3.63 -2.61
C PRO A 90 13.30 2.48 -2.04
N TYR A 91 12.11 2.80 -1.52
CA TYR A 91 11.15 1.82 -1.04
C TYR A 91 9.73 2.38 -1.07
N TRP A 92 8.77 1.47 -1.06
CA TRP A 92 7.35 1.75 -0.90
C TRP A 92 6.87 1.27 0.46
N GLN A 93 6.13 2.10 1.20
CA GLN A 93 5.41 1.68 2.39
C GLN A 93 3.91 1.56 2.06
N VAL A 94 3.35 0.37 2.21
CA VAL A 94 1.96 0.06 1.82
C VAL A 94 1.17 -0.51 3.00
N SER A 95 0.12 0.19 3.44
CA SER A 95 -0.76 -0.29 4.51
C SER A 95 -1.68 -1.41 4.02
N SER A 96 -1.80 -2.49 4.81
CA SER A 96 -2.74 -3.57 4.54
C SER A 96 -3.25 -4.19 5.84
N ARG A 97 -4.54 -4.56 5.90
CA ARG A 97 -5.10 -5.34 7.02
C ARG A 97 -4.72 -6.82 7.00
N LYS A 98 -4.04 -7.23 5.93
CA LYS A 98 -3.63 -8.61 5.68
C LYS A 98 -2.17 -8.57 5.21
N ALA A 99 -1.31 -7.95 6.02
CA ALA A 99 0.06 -7.64 5.61
C ALA A 99 0.87 -8.92 5.29
N GLU A 100 0.73 -9.96 6.12
CA GLU A 100 1.38 -11.26 5.88
C GLU A 100 0.85 -11.96 4.61
N GLN A 101 -0.46 -11.95 4.38
CA GLN A 101 -1.03 -12.54 3.15
C GLN A 101 -0.56 -11.79 1.90
N LEU A 102 -0.40 -10.46 2.00
CA LEU A 102 0.11 -9.66 0.91
C LEU A 102 1.59 -9.96 0.63
N LEU A 103 2.41 -10.16 1.67
CA LEU A 103 3.80 -10.60 1.53
C LEU A 103 3.85 -11.94 0.77
N ALA A 104 3.10 -12.95 1.24
CA ALA A 104 3.09 -14.27 0.61
C ALA A 104 2.63 -14.23 -0.86
N ALA A 105 1.60 -13.42 -1.17
CA ALA A 105 1.13 -13.23 -2.54
C ALA A 105 2.19 -12.55 -3.42
N LEU A 106 2.88 -11.53 -2.90
CA LEU A 106 3.93 -10.82 -3.61
C LEU A 106 5.15 -11.70 -3.87
N GLU A 107 5.58 -12.50 -2.89
CA GLU A 107 6.67 -13.46 -3.06
C GLU A 107 6.32 -14.54 -4.09
N SER A 108 5.10 -15.07 -4.05
CA SER A 108 4.61 -16.04 -5.03
C SER A 108 4.62 -15.46 -6.46
N ALA A 109 4.16 -14.22 -6.61
CA ALA A 109 4.18 -13.54 -7.90
C ALA A 109 5.60 -13.25 -8.41
N LYS A 110 6.53 -12.87 -7.52
CA LYS A 110 7.95 -12.69 -7.87
C LYS A 110 8.60 -13.98 -8.36
N LEU A 111 8.23 -15.13 -7.77
CA LEU A 111 8.71 -16.43 -8.22
C LEU A 111 8.14 -16.79 -9.59
N ALA A 112 6.85 -16.57 -9.80
CA ALA A 112 6.19 -16.82 -11.09
C ALA A 112 6.77 -15.95 -12.22
N ALA A 113 7.08 -14.68 -11.95
CA ALA A 113 7.67 -13.77 -12.94
C ALA A 113 9.14 -14.07 -13.28
N LYS A 114 9.82 -14.92 -12.48
CA LYS A 114 11.19 -15.38 -12.74
C LYS A 114 11.26 -16.72 -13.47
N ALA A 115 10.16 -17.48 -13.49
CA ALA A 115 10.05 -18.77 -14.15
C ALA A 115 9.81 -18.59 -15.65
#